data_AF-A0A961S1V3-F1
#
_entry.id   AF-A0A961S1V3-F1
#
_cell.length_a   1.000
_cell.length_b   1.000
_cell.length_c   1.000
_cell.angle_alpha   90.00
_cell.angle_beta   90.00
_cell.angle_gamma   90.00
#
_symmetry.space_group_name_H-M   'P 1'
#
loop_
_entity.id
_entity.type
_entity.pdbx_description
1 polymer ?
#
loop_
_entity_poly.entity_id
_entity_poly.type
_entity_poly.pdbx_seq_one_letter_code
_entity_poly.pdbx_strand_id
1 'polypeptide(L)' 'MTLNRRVLLGTAMSAAAFGVSALPTRADDKIVLRMSTPATETDQRSVALASVFGPAVAEFATYEPHYNASLFKQGTE' A
#
# COMPACT_ATOMS: atom_id res chain seq x y z
N MET A 1 -47.37 -13.95 -11.49
CA MET A 1 -46.52 -13.54 -10.35
C MET A 1 -46.79 -12.07 -10.08
N THR A 2 -47.54 -11.74 -9.03
CA THR A 2 -47.92 -10.34 -8.75
C THR A 2 -46.81 -9.63 -7.97
N LEU A 3 -46.33 -8.52 -8.51
CA LEU A 3 -45.23 -7.76 -7.93
C LEU A 3 -45.78 -6.83 -6.83
N ASN A 4 -45.63 -7.24 -5.56
CA ASN A 4 -46.13 -6.48 -4.42
C ASN A 4 -45.00 -5.67 -3.74
N ARG A 5 -45.35 -4.56 -3.07
CA ARG A 5 -44.39 -3.63 -2.42
C ARG A 5 -43.38 -4.31 -1.49
N ARG A 6 -43.77 -5.41 -0.83
CA ARG A 6 -42.89 -6.21 0.03
C ARG A 6 -41.83 -6.99 -0.74
N VAL A 7 -42.18 -7.53 -1.92
CA VAL A 7 -41.24 -8.20 -2.82
C VAL A 7 -40.25 -7.19 -3.38
N LEU A 8 -40.74 -5.99 -3.73
CA LEU A 8 -39.93 -4.89 -4.27
C LEU A 8 -38.93 -4.33 -3.24
N LEU A 9 -39.35 -4.19 -1.97
CA LEU A 9 -38.45 -3.80 -0.88
C LEU A 9 -37.43 -4.89 -0.55
N GLY A 10 -37.85 -6.16 -0.53
CA GLY A 10 -36.96 -7.29 -0.26
C GLY A 10 -35.86 -7.41 -1.31
N THR A 11 -36.20 -7.34 -2.59
CA THR A 11 -35.21 -7.40 -3.68
C THR A 11 -34.29 -6.18 -3.71
N ALA A 12 -34.80 -4.97 -3.42
CA ALA A 12 -33.97 -3.78 -3.34
C ALA A 12 -32.94 -3.84 -2.20
N MET A 13 -33.32 -4.36 -1.03
CA MET A 13 -32.42 -4.56 0.11
C MET A 13 -31.35 -5.61 -0.19
N SER A 14 -31.73 -6.73 -0.83
CA SER A 14 -30.76 -7.75 -1.25
C SER A 14 -29.81 -7.21 -2.32
N ALA A 15 -30.30 -6.46 -3.31
CA ALA A 15 -29.46 -5.83 -4.33
C ALA A 15 -28.50 -4.79 -3.73
N ALA A 16 -28.93 -4.02 -2.72
CA ALA A 16 -28.07 -3.08 -2.01
C ALA A 16 -26.96 -3.77 -1.21
N ALA A 17 -27.26 -4.90 -0.55
CA ALA A 17 -26.26 -5.69 0.19
C ALA A 17 -25.19 -6.29 -0.73
N PHE A 18 -25.57 -6.76 -1.93
CA PHE A 18 -24.64 -7.20 -2.96
C PHE A 18 -23.89 -6.05 -3.64
N GLY A 19 -24.44 -4.83 -3.65
CA GLY A 19 -23.78 -3.64 -4.21
C GLY A 19 -22.59 -3.16 -3.38
N VAL A 20 -22.60 -3.38 -2.07
CA VAL A 20 -21.50 -2.97 -1.17
C VAL A 20 -20.25 -3.84 -1.36
N SER A 21 -20.40 -5.13 -1.67
CA SER A 21 -19.26 -6.02 -1.96
C SER A 21 -18.66 -5.83 -3.35
N ALA A 22 -19.32 -5.06 -4.23
CA ALA A 22 -18.82 -4.70 -5.56
C ALA A 22 -18.06 -3.36 -5.59
N LEU A 23 -17.93 -2.69 -4.45
CA LEU A 23 -17.04 -1.53 -4.36
C LEU A 23 -15.60 -2.02 -4.52
N PRO A 24 -14.81 -1.50 -5.47
CA PRO A 24 -13.40 -1.82 -5.53
C PRO A 24 -12.79 -1.46 -4.18
N THR A 25 -12.16 -2.44 -3.54
CA THR A 25 -11.28 -2.16 -2.41
C THR A 25 -10.22 -1.21 -2.94
N ARG A 26 -10.25 0.06 -2.54
CA ARG A 26 -9.15 0.98 -2.80
C ARG A 26 -7.97 0.34 -2.08
N ALA A 27 -7.00 -0.16 -2.84
CA ALA A 27 -5.73 -0.55 -2.24
C ALA A 27 -5.22 0.71 -1.53
N ASP A 28 -5.29 0.71 -0.20
CA ASP A 28 -4.72 1.79 0.59
C ASP A 28 -3.27 1.95 0.15
N ASP A 29 -2.86 3.20 -0.13
CA ASP A 29 -1.53 3.50 -0.63
C ASP A 29 -0.48 2.76 0.22
N LYS A 30 0.41 2.02 -0.45
CA LYS A 30 1.45 1.25 0.23
C LYS A 30 2.22 2.14 1.20
N ILE A 31 2.55 1.60 2.37
CA ILE A 31 3.37 2.29 3.36
C ILE A 31 4.69 2.69 2.70
N VAL A 32 5.06 3.97 2.73
CA VAL A 32 6.33 4.43 2.18
C VAL A 32 7.41 4.37 3.25
N LEU A 33 8.38 3.49 3.06
CA LEU A 33 9.55 3.33 3.92
C LEU A 33 10.71 4.14 3.35
N ARG A 34 10.79 5.42 3.76
CA ARG A 34 11.91 6.31 3.39
C ARG A 34 13.13 6.01 4.25
N MET A 35 14.21 5.60 3.61
CA MET A 35 15.47 5.32 4.28
C MET A 35 16.49 6.40 3.91
N SER A 36 17.17 6.99 4.89
CA SER A 36 18.29 7.91 4.68
C SER A 36 19.55 7.30 5.25
N THR A 37 20.63 7.30 4.46
CA THR A 37 21.94 6.80 4.90
C THR A 37 23.08 7.64 4.29
N PRO A 38 24.19 7.87 5.03
CA PRO A 38 25.41 8.44 4.46
C PRO A 38 26.16 7.45 3.55
N ALA A 39 25.82 6.16 3.58
CA ALA A 39 26.44 5.14 2.75
C ALA A 39 26.18 5.35 1.25
N THR A 40 27.06 4.82 0.41
CA THR A 40 26.88 4.79 -1.05
C THR A 40 25.87 3.71 -1.44
N GLU A 41 25.36 3.80 -2.67
CA GLU A 41 24.47 2.78 -3.25
C GLU A 41 25.15 1.41 -3.37
N THR A 42 26.48 1.38 -3.56
CA THR A 42 27.29 0.17 -3.72
C THR A 42 27.78 -0.44 -2.39
N ASP A 43 27.51 0.21 -1.25
CA ASP A 43 27.76 -0.38 0.07
C ASP A 43 26.96 -1.69 0.20
N GLN A 44 27.58 -2.73 0.75
CA GLN A 44 26.95 -4.06 0.84
C GLN A 44 25.62 -4.05 1.61
N ARG A 45 25.46 -3.16 2.59
CA ARG A 45 24.20 -3.01 3.34
C ARG A 45 23.13 -2.34 2.48
N SER A 46 23.51 -1.30 1.72
CA SER A 46 22.62 -0.65 0.75
C SER A 46 22.13 -1.65 -0.29
N VAL A 47 23.05 -2.46 -0.84
CA VAL A 47 22.72 -3.53 -1.80
C VAL A 47 21.80 -4.56 -1.17
N ALA A 48 22.06 -5.03 0.04
CA ALA A 48 21.20 -6.00 0.71
C ALA A 48 19.79 -5.45 0.96
N LEU A 49 19.67 -4.19 1.38
CA LEU A 49 18.37 -3.55 1.59
C LEU A 49 17.60 -3.36 0.27
N ALA A 50 18.28 -2.96 -0.80
CA ALA A 50 17.65 -2.76 -2.10
C ALA A 50 17.28 -4.08 -2.80
N SER A 51 18.13 -5.11 -2.71
CA SER A 51 17.98 -6.35 -3.48
C SER A 51 17.28 -7.48 -2.72
N VAL A 52 17.22 -7.43 -1.39
CA VAL A 52 16.57 -8.46 -0.57
C VAL A 52 15.38 -7.89 0.20
N PHE A 53 15.60 -6.86 1.01
CA PHE A 53 14.55 -6.31 1.87
C PHE A 53 13.44 -5.62 1.05
N GLY A 54 13.80 -4.75 0.10
CA GLY A 54 12.84 -4.05 -0.76
C GLY A 54 11.86 -5.01 -1.45
N PRO A 55 12.34 -6.06 -2.14
CA PRO A 55 11.47 -7.09 -2.71
C PRO A 55 10.64 -7.85 -1.68
N ALA A 56 11.20 -8.15 -0.51
CA ALA A 56 10.49 -8.89 0.55
C ALA A 56 9.29 -8.13 1.13
N VAL A 57 9.30 -6.79 1.11
CA VAL A 57 8.20 -5.96 1.63
C VAL A 57 7.32 -5.38 0.51
N ALA A 58 7.64 -5.63 -0.75
CA ALA A 58 7.02 -4.97 -1.91
C ALA A 58 5.52 -5.25 -2.05
N GLU A 59 4.98 -6.29 -1.41
CA GLU A 59 3.54 -6.58 -1.40
C GLU A 59 2.75 -5.48 -0.68
N PHE A 60 3.27 -4.96 0.44
CA PHE A 60 2.54 -4.05 1.33
C PHE A 60 3.22 -2.69 1.57
N ALA A 61 4.48 -2.53 1.16
CA ALA A 61 5.24 -1.30 1.34
C ALA A 61 6.04 -0.92 0.09
N THR A 62 6.33 0.37 -0.04
CA THR A 62 7.24 0.93 -1.04
C THR A 62 8.54 1.34 -0.34
N TYR A 63 9.66 0.72 -0.70
CA TYR A 63 10.98 1.08 -0.19
C TYR A 63 11.59 2.21 -1.02
N GLU A 64 11.93 3.33 -0.38
CA GLU A 64 12.45 4.55 -1.03
C GLU A 64 13.80 4.94 -0.39
N PRO A 65 14.94 4.46 -0.94
CA PRO A 65 16.26 4.74 -0.37
C PRO A 65 16.84 6.08 -0.83
N HIS A 66 17.52 6.77 0.11
CA HIS A 66 18.27 8.00 -0.12
C HIS A 66 19.70 7.82 0.41
N TYR A 67 20.67 7.82 -0.50
CA TYR A 67 22.09 7.55 -0.21
C TYR A 67 22.91 8.84 -0.08
N ASN A 68 24.17 8.71 0.36
CA ASN A 68 25.14 9.81 0.42
C ASN A 68 24.67 11.02 1.26
N ALA A 69 23.85 10.79 2.29
CA ALA A 69 23.29 11.85 3.13
C ALA A 69 22.59 12.97 2.32
N SER A 70 21.90 12.57 1.23
CA SER A 70 21.19 13.49 0.35
C SER A 70 19.90 14.03 0.99
N LEU A 71 19.22 13.21 1.79
CA LEU A 71 17.94 13.56 2.41
C LEU A 71 18.12 14.27 3.75
N PHE A 72 18.90 13.69 4.65
CA PHE A 72 19.29 14.29 5.92
C PHE A 72 20.81 14.36 6.02
N LYS A 73 21.33 15.50 6.50
CA LYS A 73 22.76 15.62 6.78
C LYS A 73 23.08 14.81 8.04
N GLN A 74 24.25 14.19 8.05
CA GLN A 74 24.71 13.44 9.22
C GLN A 74 24.80 14.36 10.44
N GLY A 75 24.27 13.93 11.58
CA GLY A 75 24.27 14.72 12.81
C GLY A 75 23.17 15.78 12.91
N THR A 76 22.15 15.71 12.04
CA THR A 76 20.89 16.46 12.20
C THR A 76 19.76 15.57 12.70
N GLU A 77 20.10 14.42 13.27
CA GLU A 77 19.15 13.46 13.88
C GLU A 77 18.74 13.86 15.29
#